data_AF-A0AA48L1B3-F1
#
_entry.id   AF-A0AA48L1B3-F1
#
_cell.length_a   1.000
_cell.length_b   1.000
_cell.length_c   1.000
_cell.angle_alpha   90.00
_cell.angle_beta   90.00
_cell.angle_gamma   90.00
#
_symmetry.space_group_name_H-M   'P 1'
#
loop_
_entity.id
_entity.type
_entity.pdbx_description
1 polymer ?
#
loop_
_entity_poly.entity_id
_entity_poly.type
_entity_poly.pdbx_seq_one_letter_code
_entity_poly.pdbx_strand_id
1 'polypeptide(L)'
;MPRTSSARSHAARTCIACKRVPVKVDLHTHPKSVDDYQQFFPRYLPFTLMNDFYLHTAAKLPKHPCLMDMPEVEFDSLVSDEHAELASQWAEDHVRWWLPFTPSITEVRKLRRAGATSNSLLFIESAQCDLALQHAAFPVSQGNADKVATWTAWYCRKLLADPTGEYLTDALLLAAWFLPLLPDNSVFRDLATHALHSCQDDTFQSRISRVCASALLGGALLNDDEAFYDQSAALQLPSVAELDALETEIGTVTTLTNPQKAGCHGIILRCRSWIVMKKCVVDMGDARRSGEPEPKQLSRMDVARVDFTNANRALCARRGAILSTSPLAAWLDFENCALDLLISGMLLRFTLGDDFTPQSFYNVSTGRTGSEALQTFVGVHGPINAESTECLLAAVSNLPTKDVLYPTTLTFAYAMRGVIMALEIHATSFKLWRLPPPREPVWNLLLRTVDDTLRRLKGGGGQVAARIAIAFIGAARETIRRWRTELVRRPFNPNTTPNYTHRQPLTPDTPTTAATKAAATNGFGPSPLEHPSLGNVFEHVAGFESQGFDPMVASFAEWIAGINWNQFVMPE
;
A
#
# COMPACT_ATOMS: atom_id res chain seq x y z
N MET A 1 23.26 -50.37 -0.12
CA MET A 1 24.00 -50.51 -1.40
C MET A 1 23.72 -51.93 -1.91
N PRO A 2 23.48 -52.15 -3.21
CA PRO A 2 24.23 -51.55 -4.32
C PRO A 2 23.49 -50.51 -5.15
N ARG A 3 24.31 -49.64 -5.75
CA ARG A 3 24.04 -48.62 -6.76
C ARG A 3 24.30 -49.19 -8.17
N THR A 4 23.67 -48.60 -9.19
CA THR A 4 24.25 -48.09 -10.47
C THR A 4 23.07 -47.69 -11.39
N SER A 5 22.78 -46.40 -11.62
CA SER A 5 23.36 -45.42 -12.57
C SER A 5 23.02 -45.65 -14.05
N SER A 6 22.17 -44.79 -14.65
CA SER A 6 22.52 -44.04 -15.88
C SER A 6 21.53 -42.88 -16.11
N ALA A 7 22.06 -41.79 -16.67
CA ALA A 7 21.41 -40.51 -16.93
C ALA A 7 21.12 -40.30 -18.43
N ARG A 8 20.18 -39.38 -18.75
CA ARG A 8 20.04 -38.47 -19.95
C ARG A 8 18.54 -38.18 -20.16
N SER A 9 18.00 -36.97 -19.93
CA SER A 9 18.10 -35.66 -20.63
C SER A 9 17.37 -35.57 -21.98
N HIS A 10 16.63 -34.46 -22.16
CA HIS A 10 16.01 -33.87 -23.37
C HIS A 10 14.60 -34.37 -23.76
N ALA A 11 13.61 -33.55 -24.13
CA ALA A 11 13.57 -32.13 -24.48
C ALA A 11 12.16 -31.52 -24.28
N ALA A 12 12.08 -30.35 -23.65
CA ALA A 12 10.96 -29.44 -23.81
C ALA A 12 11.08 -28.77 -25.19
N ARG A 13 10.11 -29.01 -26.08
CA ARG A 13 10.05 -28.38 -27.40
C ARG A 13 9.67 -26.91 -27.23
N THR A 14 10.62 -26.04 -27.54
CA THR A 14 10.47 -24.59 -27.65
C THR A 14 9.68 -24.24 -28.92
N CYS A 15 8.70 -23.35 -28.77
CA CYS A 15 7.94 -22.75 -29.87
C CYS A 15 8.85 -21.87 -30.74
N ILE A 16 8.76 -22.07 -32.05
CA ILE A 16 9.58 -21.45 -33.10
C ILE A 16 9.15 -19.99 -33.40
N ALA A 17 8.13 -19.44 -32.72
CA ALA A 17 7.69 -18.05 -32.91
C ALA A 17 8.60 -16.98 -32.25
N CYS A 18 9.59 -17.36 -31.43
CA CYS A 18 10.41 -16.42 -30.64
C CYS A 18 11.61 -15.81 -31.40
N LYS A 19 11.53 -15.59 -32.73
CA LYS A 19 12.60 -14.95 -33.50
C LYS A 19 12.09 -13.76 -34.31
N ARG A 20 12.07 -12.57 -33.70
CA ARG A 20 12.25 -11.29 -34.42
C ARG A 20 13.13 -10.33 -33.59
N VAL A 21 14.01 -9.65 -34.32
CA VAL A 21 15.09 -8.78 -33.84
C VAL A 21 14.52 -7.59 -33.05
N PRO A 22 15.08 -7.23 -31.88
CA PRO A 22 14.60 -6.07 -31.12
C PRO A 22 15.00 -4.77 -31.82
N VAL A 23 14.02 -3.98 -32.24
CA VAL A 23 14.25 -2.58 -32.63
C VAL A 23 14.50 -1.77 -31.35
N LYS A 24 15.70 -1.21 -31.23
CA LYS A 24 16.07 -0.27 -30.15
C LYS A 24 15.30 1.03 -30.36
N VAL A 25 14.41 1.35 -29.43
CA VAL A 25 13.84 2.69 -29.28
C VAL A 25 14.02 3.12 -27.83
N ASP A 26 14.49 4.34 -27.65
CA ASP A 26 15.02 4.89 -26.42
C ASP A 26 13.96 5.79 -25.74
N LEU A 27 13.49 5.42 -24.54
CA LEU A 27 12.44 6.16 -23.81
C LEU A 27 13.02 6.96 -22.65
N HIS A 28 12.79 8.27 -22.66
CA HIS A 28 13.44 9.30 -21.81
C HIS A 28 12.90 9.42 -20.36
N THR A 29 12.14 8.45 -19.83
CA THR A 29 11.43 8.59 -18.53
C THR A 29 11.78 7.51 -17.48
N HIS A 30 12.93 6.85 -17.62
CA HIS A 30 13.35 5.71 -16.79
C HIS A 30 14.73 5.88 -16.17
N PRO A 31 15.02 5.22 -15.04
CA PRO A 31 16.37 4.75 -14.79
C PRO A 31 16.65 3.58 -15.75
N LYS A 32 17.14 3.92 -16.96
CA LYS A 32 17.57 2.94 -17.98
C LYS A 32 18.70 2.04 -17.49
N SER A 33 19.36 2.46 -16.42
CA SER A 33 20.49 1.80 -15.80
C SER A 33 20.34 1.85 -14.28
N VAL A 34 21.00 0.93 -13.59
CA VAL A 34 21.20 1.02 -12.13
C VAL A 34 21.93 2.31 -11.73
N ASP A 35 22.50 3.07 -12.66
CA ASP A 35 23.26 4.28 -12.35
C ASP A 35 22.33 5.50 -12.14
N ASP A 36 21.11 5.50 -12.71
CA ASP A 36 20.19 6.65 -12.67
C ASP A 36 19.07 6.54 -11.61
N TYR A 37 18.91 5.39 -10.94
CA TYR A 37 17.76 5.10 -10.07
C TYR A 37 17.52 6.10 -8.93
N GLN A 38 18.57 6.75 -8.44
CA GLN A 38 18.50 7.68 -7.30
C GLN A 38 17.64 8.93 -7.62
N GLN A 39 17.41 9.23 -8.90
CA GLN A 39 16.56 10.35 -9.33
C GLN A 39 15.06 10.01 -9.32
N PHE A 40 14.71 8.73 -9.11
CA PHE A 40 13.36 8.21 -9.31
C PHE A 40 12.72 7.60 -8.05
N PHE A 41 13.45 7.51 -6.93
CA PHE A 41 12.92 7.03 -5.65
C PHE A 41 12.94 8.15 -4.62
N PRO A 42 11.87 8.95 -4.50
CA PRO A 42 11.65 9.73 -3.31
C PRO A 42 11.17 8.79 -2.21
N ARG A 43 11.48 9.14 -0.96
CA ARG A 43 11.20 8.30 0.21
C ARG A 43 9.83 8.61 0.75
N TYR A 44 8.84 8.17 -0.02
CA TYR A 44 7.46 8.39 0.32
C TYR A 44 6.95 7.37 1.34
N LEU A 45 6.09 7.85 2.23
CA LEU A 45 5.28 7.02 3.10
C LEU A 45 4.28 6.20 2.26
N PRO A 46 3.79 5.07 2.80
CA PRO A 46 2.94 4.11 2.10
C PRO A 46 1.77 4.72 1.30
N PHE A 47 1.07 5.71 1.87
CA PHE A 47 -0.07 6.30 1.20
C PHE A 47 0.29 7.43 0.25
N THR A 48 1.29 8.27 0.56
CA THR A 48 1.79 9.30 -0.38
C THR A 48 2.07 8.66 -1.73
N LEU A 49 2.77 7.53 -1.70
CA LEU A 49 3.05 6.73 -2.88
C LEU A 49 1.76 6.32 -3.60
N MET A 50 0.85 5.64 -2.91
CA MET A 50 -0.38 5.10 -3.51
C MET A 50 -1.28 6.20 -4.10
N ASN A 51 -1.25 7.40 -3.53
CA ASN A 51 -1.97 8.56 -4.02
C ASN A 51 -1.27 9.19 -5.23
N ASP A 52 0.05 9.31 -5.25
CA ASP A 52 0.80 9.74 -6.44
C ASP A 52 0.50 8.81 -7.62
N PHE A 53 0.50 7.49 -7.38
CA PHE A 53 0.08 6.48 -8.35
C PHE A 53 -1.33 6.75 -8.87
N TYR A 54 -2.26 6.98 -7.96
CA TYR A 54 -3.64 7.25 -8.30
C TYR A 54 -3.75 8.52 -9.15
N LEU A 55 -3.17 9.66 -8.72
CA LEU A 55 -3.25 10.93 -9.43
C LEU A 55 -2.68 10.86 -10.85
N HIS A 56 -1.54 10.19 -11.03
CA HIS A 56 -0.92 10.02 -12.34
C HIS A 56 -1.70 9.07 -13.27
N THR A 57 -2.59 8.24 -12.72
CA THR A 57 -3.42 7.30 -13.49
C THR A 57 -4.90 7.73 -13.58
N ALA A 58 -5.35 8.65 -12.72
CA ALA A 58 -6.74 9.07 -12.59
C ALA A 58 -7.33 9.68 -13.87
N ALA A 59 -6.53 10.42 -14.64
CA ALA A 59 -6.96 10.99 -15.93
C ALA A 59 -7.16 9.93 -17.03
N LYS A 60 -6.64 8.71 -16.84
CA LYS A 60 -6.71 7.58 -17.78
C LYS A 60 -7.61 6.45 -17.28
N LEU A 61 -8.02 6.49 -16.01
CA LEU A 61 -9.05 5.62 -15.43
C LEU A 61 -10.43 6.04 -15.99
N PRO A 62 -11.36 5.10 -16.23
CA PRO A 62 -12.78 5.43 -16.29
C PRO A 62 -13.12 6.34 -15.11
N LYS A 63 -13.96 7.36 -15.31
CA LYS A 63 -14.37 8.28 -14.22
C LYS A 63 -14.63 7.44 -12.97
N HIS A 64 -13.85 7.68 -11.92
CA HIS A 64 -13.96 6.92 -10.69
C HIS A 64 -15.43 6.88 -10.25
N PRO A 65 -15.95 5.81 -9.62
CA PRO A 65 -17.33 5.82 -9.11
C PRO A 65 -17.62 7.01 -8.16
N CYS A 66 -16.57 7.57 -7.53
CA CYS A 66 -16.63 8.81 -6.75
C CYS A 66 -16.68 10.12 -7.58
N LEU A 67 -16.59 10.03 -8.91
CA LEU A 67 -16.70 11.12 -9.88
C LEU A 67 -17.89 10.90 -10.83
N MET A 68 -18.65 9.82 -10.64
CA MET A 68 -19.92 9.58 -11.32
C MET A 68 -21.01 10.48 -10.73
N ASP A 69 -21.98 10.85 -11.56
CA ASP A 69 -23.22 11.52 -11.15
C ASP A 69 -24.10 10.59 -10.28
N MET A 70 -25.26 11.07 -9.84
CA MET A 70 -26.23 10.24 -9.11
C MET A 70 -26.49 8.93 -9.87
N PRO A 71 -26.40 7.75 -9.23
CA PRO A 71 -26.64 6.50 -9.93
C PRO A 71 -28.06 6.43 -10.50
N GLU A 72 -28.19 5.98 -11.75
CA GLU A 72 -29.46 5.96 -12.50
C GLU A 72 -30.45 4.87 -12.02
N VAL A 73 -29.95 3.84 -11.35
CA VAL A 73 -30.72 2.68 -10.91
C VAL A 73 -30.83 2.69 -9.40
N GLU A 74 -32.05 2.58 -8.86
CA GLU A 74 -32.28 2.55 -7.42
C GLU A 74 -31.57 1.37 -6.74
N PHE A 75 -30.95 1.63 -5.58
CA PHE A 75 -30.20 0.62 -4.83
C PHE A 75 -31.05 -0.63 -4.49
N ASP A 76 -32.30 -0.43 -4.08
CA ASP A 76 -33.19 -1.53 -3.67
C ASP A 76 -33.56 -2.46 -4.84
N SER A 77 -33.42 -1.99 -6.09
CA SER A 77 -33.59 -2.82 -7.28
C SER A 77 -32.37 -3.70 -7.60
N LEU A 78 -31.20 -3.36 -7.05
CA LEU A 78 -29.94 -4.08 -7.23
C LEU A 78 -29.77 -5.18 -6.18
N VAL A 79 -30.23 -4.94 -4.95
CA VAL A 79 -30.08 -5.83 -3.80
C VAL A 79 -31.45 -6.16 -3.21
N SER A 80 -31.96 -7.36 -3.54
CA SER A 80 -33.20 -7.90 -2.98
C SER A 80 -33.11 -8.10 -1.46
N ASP A 81 -34.24 -8.37 -0.81
CA ASP A 81 -34.27 -8.68 0.63
C ASP A 81 -33.50 -9.95 0.98
N GLU A 82 -33.64 -10.99 0.16
CA GLU A 82 -32.88 -12.23 0.31
C GLU A 82 -31.37 -11.98 0.21
N HIS A 83 -30.95 -11.17 -0.76
CA HIS A 83 -29.55 -10.78 -0.92
C HIS A 83 -29.03 -10.01 0.30
N ALA A 84 -29.84 -9.09 0.84
CA ALA A 84 -29.46 -8.31 2.02
C ALA A 84 -29.38 -9.16 3.29
N GLU A 85 -30.24 -10.17 3.45
CA GLU A 85 -30.16 -11.12 4.56
C GLU A 85 -28.88 -11.97 4.49
N LEU A 86 -28.53 -12.49 3.30
CA LEU A 86 -27.28 -13.21 3.08
C LEU A 86 -26.05 -12.32 3.33
N ALA A 87 -26.06 -11.10 2.80
CA ALA A 87 -25.02 -10.12 3.05
C ALA A 87 -24.90 -9.76 4.53
N SER A 88 -26.02 -9.67 5.25
CA SER A 88 -26.05 -9.38 6.69
C SER A 88 -25.37 -10.50 7.47
N GLN A 89 -25.70 -11.76 7.19
CA GLN A 89 -25.08 -12.91 7.85
C GLN A 89 -23.56 -12.93 7.60
N TRP A 90 -23.14 -12.68 6.36
CA TRP A 90 -21.73 -12.58 6.05
C TRP A 90 -21.05 -11.43 6.82
N ALA A 91 -21.65 -10.25 6.88
CA ALA A 91 -21.06 -9.10 7.55
C ALA A 91 -20.95 -9.29 9.07
N GLU A 92 -21.91 -9.97 9.69
CA GLU A 92 -21.86 -10.37 11.10
C GLU A 92 -20.61 -11.21 11.41
N ASP A 93 -20.24 -12.12 10.51
CA ASP A 93 -19.10 -13.02 10.66
C ASP A 93 -17.75 -12.39 10.28
N HIS A 94 -17.73 -11.28 9.53
CA HIS A 94 -16.51 -10.72 8.94
C HIS A 94 -16.24 -9.26 9.34
N VAL A 95 -17.24 -8.39 9.29
CA VAL A 95 -17.09 -6.95 9.59
C VAL A 95 -16.96 -6.71 11.09
N ARG A 96 -17.64 -7.48 11.93
CA ARG A 96 -17.63 -7.31 13.40
C ARG A 96 -16.28 -7.56 14.07
N TRP A 97 -15.36 -8.25 13.40
CA TRP A 97 -13.97 -8.35 13.86
C TRP A 97 -13.26 -6.99 13.83
N TRP A 98 -13.65 -6.10 12.92
CA TRP A 98 -13.03 -4.79 12.74
C TRP A 98 -13.84 -3.69 13.40
N LEU A 99 -15.16 -3.79 13.32
CA LEU A 99 -16.12 -2.83 13.83
C LEU A 99 -17.22 -3.55 14.62
N PRO A 100 -16.98 -3.80 15.92
CA PRO A 100 -17.85 -4.63 16.76
C PRO A 100 -19.29 -4.15 16.86
N PHE A 101 -19.54 -2.86 16.64
CA PHE A 101 -20.84 -2.24 16.89
C PHE A 101 -21.54 -1.74 15.63
N THR A 102 -21.01 -2.03 14.44
CA THR A 102 -21.69 -1.71 13.19
C THR A 102 -23.04 -2.43 13.15
N PRO A 103 -24.15 -1.70 12.87
CA PRO A 103 -25.47 -2.32 12.82
C PRO A 103 -25.59 -3.28 11.65
N SER A 104 -26.42 -4.30 11.81
CA SER A 104 -26.66 -5.29 10.76
C SER A 104 -27.41 -4.68 9.58
N ILE A 105 -27.22 -5.22 8.37
CA ILE A 105 -27.96 -4.75 7.18
C ILE A 105 -29.47 -4.88 7.40
N THR A 106 -29.92 -5.98 8.02
CA THR A 106 -31.34 -6.21 8.33
C THR A 106 -31.91 -5.18 9.31
N GLU A 107 -31.12 -4.74 10.30
CA GLU A 107 -31.50 -3.66 11.21
C GLU A 107 -31.62 -2.31 10.48
N VAL A 108 -30.62 -1.98 9.67
CA VAL A 108 -30.62 -0.76 8.84
C VAL A 108 -31.82 -0.72 7.90
N ARG A 109 -32.16 -1.83 7.24
CA ARG A 109 -33.35 -1.92 6.37
C ARG A 109 -34.65 -1.74 7.13
N LYS A 110 -34.77 -2.28 8.35
CA LYS A 110 -35.96 -2.08 9.19
C LYS A 110 -36.15 -0.60 9.51
N LEU A 111 -35.08 0.10 9.88
CA LEU A 111 -35.12 1.55 10.14
C LEU A 111 -35.48 2.34 8.88
N ARG A 112 -34.92 1.97 7.72
CA ARG A 112 -35.26 2.59 6.43
C ARG A 112 -36.74 2.44 6.09
N ARG A 113 -37.31 1.25 6.29
CA ARG A 113 -38.75 1.00 6.06
C ARG A 113 -39.65 1.74 7.05
N ALA A 114 -39.14 2.05 8.24
CA ALA A 114 -39.81 2.92 9.20
C ALA A 114 -39.72 4.41 8.84
N GLY A 115 -39.01 4.77 7.76
CA GLY A 115 -38.90 6.13 7.23
C GLY A 115 -37.56 6.82 7.47
N ALA A 116 -36.56 6.14 8.06
CA ALA A 116 -35.23 6.72 8.26
C ALA A 116 -34.43 6.76 6.94
N THR A 117 -33.95 7.93 6.53
CA THR A 117 -33.25 8.11 5.23
C THR A 117 -31.90 8.81 5.36
N SER A 118 -31.23 8.71 6.51
CA SER A 118 -29.93 9.37 6.69
C SER A 118 -28.86 8.76 5.78
N ASN A 119 -27.92 9.60 5.33
CA ASN A 119 -26.80 9.16 4.48
C ASN A 119 -25.93 8.09 5.16
N SER A 120 -25.81 8.16 6.48
CA SER A 120 -25.11 7.17 7.30
C SER A 120 -25.73 5.77 7.19
N LEU A 121 -27.06 5.64 7.30
CA LEU A 121 -27.77 4.36 7.16
C LEU A 121 -27.61 3.80 5.75
N LEU A 122 -27.83 4.65 4.73
CA LEU A 122 -27.71 4.26 3.32
C LEU A 122 -26.27 3.83 2.97
N PHE A 123 -25.27 4.53 3.52
CA PHE A 123 -23.87 4.15 3.38
C PHE A 123 -23.57 2.81 4.05
N ILE A 124 -23.99 2.61 5.30
CA ILE A 124 -23.71 1.36 6.04
C ILE A 124 -24.26 0.14 5.30
N GLU A 125 -25.50 0.23 4.80
CA GLU A 125 -26.10 -0.86 4.01
C GLU A 125 -25.33 -1.12 2.71
N SER A 126 -25.13 -0.07 1.91
CA SER A 126 -24.45 -0.22 0.61
C SER A 126 -23.01 -0.72 0.76
N ALA A 127 -22.26 -0.22 1.75
CA ALA A 127 -20.90 -0.63 2.04
C ALA A 127 -20.80 -2.09 2.48
N GLN A 128 -21.68 -2.55 3.38
CA GLN A 128 -21.69 -3.96 3.79
C GLN A 128 -22.11 -4.89 2.66
N CYS A 129 -23.07 -4.49 1.82
CA CYS A 129 -23.43 -5.25 0.61
C CYS A 129 -22.27 -5.33 -0.39
N ASP A 130 -21.57 -4.22 -0.64
CA ASP A 130 -20.40 -4.17 -1.53
C ASP A 130 -19.28 -5.09 -1.02
N LEU A 131 -18.97 -5.03 0.28
CA LEU A 131 -18.02 -5.92 0.94
C LEU A 131 -18.40 -7.39 0.76
N ALA A 132 -19.66 -7.75 1.01
CA ALA A 132 -20.15 -9.11 0.86
C ALA A 132 -20.11 -9.60 -0.61
N LEU A 133 -20.41 -8.74 -1.57
CA LEU A 133 -20.33 -9.04 -3.01
C LEU A 133 -18.90 -9.33 -3.46
N GLN A 134 -17.92 -8.58 -2.97
CA GLN A 134 -16.50 -8.82 -3.28
C GLN A 134 -16.02 -10.18 -2.78
N HIS A 135 -16.71 -10.75 -1.78
CA HIS A 135 -16.49 -12.10 -1.28
C HIS A 135 -17.41 -13.15 -1.89
N ALA A 136 -18.23 -12.79 -2.88
CA ALA A 136 -19.22 -13.66 -3.50
C ALA A 136 -20.19 -14.30 -2.49
N ALA A 137 -20.53 -13.57 -1.43
CA ALA A 137 -21.43 -14.06 -0.37
C ALA A 137 -22.86 -14.32 -0.87
N PHE A 138 -23.27 -13.66 -1.96
CA PHE A 138 -24.56 -13.86 -2.61
C PHE A 138 -24.49 -13.61 -4.12
N PRO A 139 -25.38 -14.22 -4.93
CA PRO A 139 -25.27 -14.18 -6.39
C PRO A 139 -25.84 -12.88 -6.97
N VAL A 140 -25.00 -12.09 -7.63
CA VAL A 140 -25.40 -10.90 -8.40
C VAL A 140 -24.58 -10.82 -9.69
N SER A 141 -25.15 -10.28 -10.77
CA SER A 141 -24.41 -10.06 -12.02
C SER A 141 -23.30 -9.02 -11.82
N GLN A 142 -22.18 -9.17 -12.53
CA GLN A 142 -21.04 -8.24 -12.39
C GLN A 142 -21.44 -6.77 -12.60
N GLY A 143 -22.27 -6.50 -13.62
CA GLY A 143 -22.74 -5.14 -13.88
C GLY A 143 -23.61 -4.55 -12.77
N ASN A 144 -24.32 -5.38 -11.99
CA ASN A 144 -25.05 -4.91 -10.82
C ASN A 144 -24.13 -4.72 -9.60
N ALA A 145 -23.10 -5.56 -9.44
CA ALA A 145 -22.08 -5.37 -8.40
C ALA A 145 -21.33 -4.04 -8.58
N ASP A 146 -20.97 -3.69 -9.82
CA ASP A 146 -20.33 -2.40 -10.13
C ASP A 146 -21.24 -1.20 -9.80
N LYS A 147 -22.56 -1.34 -10.00
CA LYS A 147 -23.55 -0.32 -9.61
C LYS A 147 -23.69 -0.21 -8.10
N VAL A 148 -23.62 -1.31 -7.36
CA VAL A 148 -23.60 -1.31 -5.88
C VAL A 148 -22.36 -0.56 -5.38
N ALA A 149 -21.17 -0.84 -5.92
CA ALA A 149 -19.96 -0.11 -5.59
C ALA A 149 -20.07 1.40 -5.90
N THR A 150 -20.77 1.76 -6.99
CA THR A 150 -21.05 3.16 -7.35
C THR A 150 -21.95 3.85 -6.32
N TRP A 151 -23.00 3.17 -5.84
CA TRP A 151 -23.84 3.65 -4.74
C TRP A 151 -23.03 3.86 -3.45
N THR A 152 -22.21 2.88 -3.06
CA THR A 152 -21.35 2.97 -1.87
C THR A 152 -20.45 4.21 -1.93
N ALA A 153 -19.80 4.45 -3.08
CA ALA A 153 -18.96 5.63 -3.28
C ALA A 153 -19.77 6.94 -3.28
N TRP A 154 -20.98 6.94 -3.83
CA TRP A 154 -21.87 8.11 -3.83
C TRP A 154 -22.34 8.46 -2.41
N TYR A 155 -22.82 7.47 -1.64
CA TYR A 155 -23.24 7.69 -0.26
C TYR A 155 -22.08 8.13 0.64
N CYS A 156 -20.87 7.60 0.43
CA CYS A 156 -19.70 8.10 1.16
C CYS A 156 -19.43 9.58 0.90
N ARG A 157 -19.56 10.04 -0.35
CA ARG A 157 -19.39 11.48 -0.67
C ARG A 157 -20.44 12.33 0.04
N LYS A 158 -21.69 11.85 0.08
CA LYS A 158 -22.77 12.54 0.81
C LYS A 158 -22.50 12.58 2.31
N LEU A 159 -22.01 11.47 2.87
CA LEU A 159 -21.59 11.38 4.27
C LEU A 159 -20.44 12.35 4.60
N LEU A 160 -19.48 12.53 3.69
CA LEU A 160 -18.38 13.49 3.86
C LEU A 160 -18.83 14.95 3.73
N ALA A 161 -19.70 15.23 2.77
CA ALA A 161 -20.22 16.58 2.55
C ALA A 161 -21.15 17.04 3.69
N ASP A 162 -21.88 16.11 4.30
CA ASP A 162 -22.79 16.34 5.41
C ASP A 162 -22.69 15.17 6.42
N PRO A 163 -21.73 15.24 7.37
CA PRO A 163 -21.49 14.19 8.35
C PRO A 163 -22.53 14.25 9.47
N THR A 164 -23.77 13.93 9.14
CA THR A 164 -24.91 13.89 10.06
C THR A 164 -25.72 12.60 9.89
N GLY A 165 -26.46 12.22 10.93
CA GLY A 165 -27.38 11.09 10.89
C GLY A 165 -27.18 10.05 11.99
N GLU A 166 -28.09 9.07 12.03
CA GLU A 166 -28.03 7.94 12.96
C GLU A 166 -26.86 7.02 12.60
N TYR A 167 -26.18 6.43 13.59
CA TYR A 167 -25.00 5.58 13.37
C TYR A 167 -23.86 6.27 12.58
N LEU A 168 -23.77 7.60 12.66
CA LEU A 168 -22.73 8.39 11.98
C LEU A 168 -21.32 7.88 12.29
N THR A 169 -21.01 7.61 13.56
CA THR A 169 -19.72 7.06 13.99
C THR A 169 -19.39 5.75 13.29
N ASP A 170 -20.34 4.80 13.28
CA ASP A 170 -20.13 3.49 12.65
C ASP A 170 -19.98 3.62 11.13
N ALA A 171 -20.73 4.51 10.49
CA ALA A 171 -20.61 4.81 9.07
C ALA A 171 -19.22 5.38 8.74
N LEU A 172 -18.74 6.37 9.51
CA LEU A 172 -17.43 6.99 9.30
C LEU A 172 -16.27 6.04 9.60
N LEU A 173 -16.41 5.15 10.58
CA LEU A 173 -15.40 4.13 10.88
C LEU A 173 -15.37 3.03 9.81
N LEU A 174 -16.54 2.55 9.35
CA LEU A 174 -16.64 1.61 8.24
C LEU A 174 -16.02 2.20 6.98
N ALA A 175 -16.31 3.48 6.76
CA ALA A 175 -15.70 4.27 5.72
C ALA A 175 -14.17 4.30 5.88
N ALA A 176 -13.64 4.76 7.01
CA ALA A 176 -12.20 4.86 7.23
C ALA A 176 -11.46 3.52 7.09
N TRP A 177 -12.02 2.40 7.53
CA TRP A 177 -11.36 1.09 7.42
C TRP A 177 -11.36 0.50 6.01
N PHE A 178 -12.47 0.68 5.28
CA PHE A 178 -12.74 -0.09 4.06
C PHE A 178 -13.05 0.76 2.82
N LEU A 179 -12.93 2.08 2.88
CA LEU A 179 -13.18 2.90 1.69
C LEU A 179 -12.21 2.56 0.55
N PRO A 180 -12.67 2.70 -0.72
CA PRO A 180 -11.78 2.84 -1.87
C PRO A 180 -10.78 3.97 -1.64
N LEU A 181 -9.60 3.85 -2.26
CA LEU A 181 -8.76 5.00 -2.56
C LEU A 181 -9.61 6.12 -3.16
N LEU A 182 -9.61 7.28 -2.49
CA LEU A 182 -10.14 8.50 -3.05
C LEU A 182 -8.98 9.36 -3.57
N PRO A 183 -9.22 10.25 -4.54
CA PRO A 183 -8.18 11.10 -5.13
C PRO A 183 -7.46 12.03 -4.14
N ASP A 184 -8.02 12.22 -2.95
CA ASP A 184 -7.56 13.18 -1.96
C ASP A 184 -7.16 12.49 -0.65
N ASN A 185 -5.91 12.71 -0.27
CA ASN A 185 -5.25 12.14 0.90
C ASN A 185 -5.88 12.64 2.21
N SER A 186 -6.57 13.79 2.19
CA SER A 186 -7.26 14.30 3.37
C SER A 186 -8.41 13.39 3.79
N VAL A 187 -9.04 12.69 2.84
CA VAL A 187 -10.33 12.04 3.11
C VAL A 187 -10.22 10.96 4.19
N PHE A 188 -9.15 10.16 4.18
CA PHE A 188 -8.94 9.16 5.23
C PHE A 188 -8.77 9.82 6.62
N ARG A 189 -8.02 10.93 6.69
CA ARG A 189 -7.85 11.71 7.91
C ARG A 189 -9.18 12.33 8.34
N ASP A 190 -9.91 12.95 7.42
CA ASP A 190 -11.17 13.63 7.65
C ASP A 190 -12.23 12.65 8.17
N LEU A 191 -12.34 11.47 7.58
CA LEU A 191 -13.23 10.40 8.07
C LEU A 191 -12.91 10.02 9.52
N ALA A 192 -11.64 9.77 9.82
CA ALA A 192 -11.23 9.40 11.17
C ALA A 192 -11.41 10.55 12.18
N THR A 193 -11.16 11.80 11.76
CA THR A 193 -11.39 13.01 12.57
C THR A 193 -12.88 13.22 12.84
N HIS A 194 -13.73 13.11 11.82
CA HIS A 194 -15.17 13.22 11.99
C HIS A 194 -15.72 12.08 12.87
N ALA A 195 -15.22 10.86 12.71
CA ALA A 195 -15.58 9.72 13.57
C ALA A 195 -15.20 9.99 15.04
N LEU A 196 -14.02 10.58 15.26
CA LEU A 196 -13.58 10.94 16.61
C LEU A 196 -14.52 11.99 17.23
N HIS A 197 -14.90 13.02 16.46
CA HIS A 197 -15.80 14.07 16.92
C HIS A 197 -17.26 13.61 17.14
N SER A 198 -17.69 12.54 16.46
CA SER A 198 -19.03 11.97 16.65
C SER A 198 -19.14 11.07 17.88
N CYS A 199 -18.02 10.66 18.48
CA CYS A 199 -17.98 9.87 19.73
C CYS A 199 -18.17 10.75 20.99
N GLN A 200 -19.36 11.34 21.17
CA GLN A 200 -19.61 12.36 22.21
C GLN A 200 -20.07 11.80 23.57
N ASP A 201 -20.67 10.62 23.60
CA ASP A 201 -21.14 9.96 24.82
C ASP A 201 -20.05 9.12 25.49
N ASP A 202 -20.27 8.76 26.76
CA ASP A 202 -19.33 7.96 27.56
C ASP A 202 -19.74 6.48 27.66
N THR A 203 -20.57 6.03 26.71
CA THR A 203 -20.95 4.62 26.62
C THR A 203 -19.74 3.76 26.24
N PHE A 204 -19.76 2.48 26.62
CA PHE A 204 -18.72 1.53 26.27
C PHE A 204 -18.45 1.48 24.76
N GLN A 205 -19.50 1.42 23.94
CA GLN A 205 -19.41 1.44 22.48
C GLN A 205 -18.72 2.72 21.96
N SER A 206 -19.11 3.89 22.48
CA SER A 206 -18.54 5.16 22.08
C SER A 206 -17.06 5.28 22.45
N ARG A 207 -16.68 4.81 23.63
CA ARG A 207 -15.28 4.77 24.06
C ARG A 207 -14.43 3.84 23.17
N ILE A 208 -14.92 2.65 22.82
CA ILE A 208 -14.21 1.77 21.86
C ILE A 208 -14.12 2.41 20.47
N SER A 209 -15.19 3.06 20.01
CA SER A 209 -15.22 3.77 18.72
C SER A 209 -14.23 4.94 18.69
N ARG A 210 -14.09 5.67 19.80
CA ARG A 210 -13.09 6.73 20.00
C ARG A 210 -11.66 6.19 19.91
N VAL A 211 -11.40 5.04 20.54
CA VAL A 211 -10.09 4.34 20.43
C VAL A 211 -9.83 3.93 18.98
N CYS A 212 -10.85 3.41 18.28
CA CYS A 212 -10.76 3.01 16.87
C CYS A 212 -10.42 4.21 15.97
N ALA A 213 -11.16 5.31 16.10
CA ALA A 213 -10.94 6.55 15.36
C ALA A 213 -9.52 7.12 15.62
N SER A 214 -9.09 7.13 16.88
CA SER A 214 -7.75 7.60 17.27
C SER A 214 -6.63 6.75 16.65
N ALA A 215 -6.79 5.42 16.63
CA ALA A 215 -5.85 4.52 15.98
C ALA A 215 -5.84 4.66 14.45
N LEU A 216 -7.00 4.93 13.83
CA LEU A 216 -7.09 5.24 12.40
C LEU A 216 -6.37 6.55 12.07
N LEU A 217 -6.48 7.60 12.91
CA LEU A 217 -5.71 8.82 12.73
C LEU A 217 -4.19 8.58 12.74
N GLY A 218 -3.71 7.61 13.52
CA GLY A 218 -2.32 7.14 13.42
C GLY A 218 -1.96 6.69 12.00
N GLY A 219 -2.79 5.84 11.39
CA GLY A 219 -2.63 5.42 9.99
C GLY A 219 -2.65 6.59 9.01
N ALA A 220 -3.40 7.66 9.30
CA ALA A 220 -3.49 8.84 8.46
C ALA A 220 -2.18 9.65 8.41
N LEU A 221 -1.28 9.45 9.38
CA LEU A 221 0.06 10.05 9.40
C LEU A 221 0.93 9.54 8.24
N LEU A 222 0.64 8.35 7.72
CA LEU A 222 1.40 7.71 6.64
C LEU A 222 1.17 8.34 5.25
N ASN A 223 0.63 9.56 5.20
CA ASN A 223 0.29 10.32 4.01
C ASN A 223 1.17 11.57 3.80
N ASP A 224 2.01 11.93 4.77
CA ASP A 224 2.73 13.21 4.76
C ASP A 224 4.16 13.03 5.27
N ASP A 225 5.08 12.94 4.32
CA ASP A 225 6.50 12.69 4.57
C ASP A 225 7.23 13.84 5.25
N GLU A 226 6.74 15.07 5.07
CA GLU A 226 7.38 16.28 5.56
C GLU A 226 6.90 16.64 6.97
N ALA A 227 5.60 16.50 7.22
CA ALA A 227 5.02 16.81 8.52
C ALA A 227 4.85 15.59 9.44
N PHE A 228 5.32 14.39 9.03
CA PHE A 228 5.13 13.15 9.80
C PHE A 228 5.49 13.31 11.28
N TYR A 229 6.64 13.94 11.57
CA TYR A 229 7.10 14.16 12.94
C TYR A 229 6.13 15.06 13.73
N ASP A 230 5.80 16.24 13.19
CA ASP A 230 4.96 17.21 13.87
C ASP A 230 3.54 16.67 14.08
N GLN A 231 3.01 15.98 13.07
CA GLN A 231 1.71 15.34 13.14
C GLN A 231 1.70 14.15 14.12
N SER A 232 2.79 13.38 14.20
CA SER A 232 2.95 12.31 15.20
C SER A 232 2.94 12.87 16.62
N ALA A 233 3.64 13.99 16.85
CA ALA A 233 3.64 14.67 18.15
C ALA A 233 2.24 15.17 18.54
N ALA A 234 1.51 15.73 17.56
CA ALA A 234 0.16 16.25 17.73
C ALA A 234 -0.94 15.17 17.84
N LEU A 235 -0.66 13.92 17.45
CA LEU A 235 -1.65 12.84 17.45
C LEU A 235 -2.20 12.59 18.86
N GLN A 236 -3.51 12.80 19.05
CA GLN A 236 -4.16 12.52 20.33
C GLN A 236 -4.55 11.04 20.37
N LEU A 237 -3.98 10.31 21.33
CA LEU A 237 -4.28 8.89 21.57
C LEU A 237 -4.78 8.71 23.02
N PRO A 238 -5.71 7.77 23.25
CA PRO A 238 -6.13 7.35 24.59
C PRO A 238 -4.94 7.00 25.49
N SER A 239 -5.11 7.19 26.80
CA SER A 239 -4.06 6.84 27.77
C SER A 239 -3.96 5.31 27.94
N VAL A 240 -2.78 4.82 28.33
CA VAL A 240 -2.60 3.37 28.61
C VAL A 240 -3.55 2.90 29.71
N ALA A 241 -3.80 3.72 30.74
CA ALA A 241 -4.73 3.42 31.81
C ALA A 241 -6.18 3.31 31.33
N GLU A 242 -6.60 4.18 30.40
CA GLU A 242 -7.92 4.10 29.76
C GLU A 242 -8.07 2.82 28.94
N LEU A 243 -7.02 2.43 28.21
CA LEU A 243 -7.01 1.18 27.45
C LEU A 243 -7.05 -0.06 28.36
N ASP A 244 -6.34 -0.06 29.48
CA ASP A 244 -6.39 -1.13 30.49
C ASP A 244 -7.78 -1.24 31.13
N ALA A 245 -8.44 -0.10 31.40
CA ALA A 245 -9.80 -0.06 31.93
C ALA A 245 -10.82 -0.63 30.93
N LEU A 246 -10.76 -0.21 29.66
CA LEU A 246 -11.62 -0.74 28.60
C LEU A 246 -11.41 -2.23 28.39
N GLU A 247 -10.16 -2.70 28.44
CA GLU A 247 -9.85 -4.12 28.28
C GLU A 247 -10.43 -4.98 29.41
N THR A 248 -10.40 -4.45 30.64
CA THR A 248 -11.07 -5.07 31.79
C THR A 248 -12.58 -5.12 31.60
N GLU A 249 -13.16 -4.00 31.13
CA GLU A 249 -14.60 -3.87 30.88
C GLU A 249 -15.11 -4.87 29.83
N ILE A 250 -14.36 -5.14 28.74
CA ILE A 250 -14.71 -6.17 27.73
C ILE A 250 -15.04 -7.53 28.38
N GLY A 251 -14.27 -7.92 29.41
CA GLY A 251 -14.47 -9.17 30.14
C GLY A 251 -15.76 -9.23 30.95
N THR A 252 -16.28 -8.07 31.34
CA THR A 252 -17.49 -7.93 32.17
C THR A 252 -18.78 -7.81 31.35
N VAL A 253 -18.70 -7.37 30.08
CA VAL A 253 -19.88 -7.23 29.22
C VAL A 253 -20.31 -8.60 28.69
N THR A 254 -21.44 -9.09 29.18
CA THR A 254 -22.00 -10.42 28.82
C THR A 254 -22.75 -10.42 27.50
N THR A 255 -23.18 -9.26 27.00
CA THR A 255 -23.95 -9.12 25.76
C THR A 255 -23.11 -9.18 24.49
N LEU A 256 -21.78 -9.03 24.59
CA LEU A 256 -20.89 -9.10 23.43
C LEU A 256 -20.70 -10.54 22.97
N THR A 257 -20.84 -10.75 21.67
CA THR A 257 -20.45 -12.00 21.00
C THR A 257 -18.92 -12.16 20.99
N ASN A 258 -18.43 -13.38 20.75
CA ASN A 258 -16.98 -13.63 20.67
C ASN A 258 -16.26 -12.80 19.60
N PRO A 259 -16.80 -12.66 18.36
CA PRO A 259 -16.22 -11.76 17.35
C PRO A 259 -16.14 -10.30 17.82
N GLN A 260 -17.18 -9.81 18.50
CA GLN A 260 -17.20 -8.44 19.03
C GLN A 260 -16.14 -8.23 20.11
N LYS A 261 -16.00 -9.18 21.05
CA LYS A 261 -14.95 -9.12 22.09
C LYS A 261 -13.56 -9.09 21.45
N ALA A 262 -13.31 -9.98 20.49
CA ALA A 262 -12.06 -10.03 19.77
C ALA A 262 -11.78 -8.73 18.98
N GLY A 263 -12.81 -8.15 18.35
CA GLY A 263 -12.68 -6.87 17.64
C GLY A 263 -12.38 -5.70 18.58
N CYS A 264 -13.04 -5.62 19.75
CA CYS A 264 -12.71 -4.64 20.79
C CYS A 264 -11.25 -4.78 21.25
N HIS A 265 -10.79 -6.01 21.52
CA HIS A 265 -9.39 -6.26 21.85
C HIS A 265 -8.43 -5.89 20.71
N GLY A 266 -8.79 -6.20 19.47
CA GLY A 266 -8.02 -5.83 18.28
C GLY A 266 -7.82 -4.32 18.15
N ILE A 267 -8.88 -3.54 18.33
CA ILE A 267 -8.86 -2.08 18.33
C ILE A 267 -7.93 -1.54 19.43
N ILE A 268 -8.03 -2.07 20.66
CA ILE A 268 -7.17 -1.66 21.78
C ILE A 268 -5.71 -1.98 21.50
N LEU A 269 -5.39 -3.21 21.05
CA LEU A 269 -4.02 -3.63 20.76
C LEU A 269 -3.40 -2.83 19.61
N ARG A 270 -4.20 -2.50 18.59
CA ARG A 270 -3.81 -1.60 17.51
C ARG A 270 -3.46 -0.21 18.05
N CYS A 271 -4.34 0.37 18.87
CA CYS A 271 -4.08 1.68 19.48
C CYS A 271 -2.81 1.69 20.33
N ARG A 272 -2.55 0.64 21.11
CA ARG A 272 -1.29 0.52 21.89
C ARG A 272 -0.05 0.53 20.99
N SER A 273 -0.11 -0.13 19.84
CA SER A 273 1.00 -0.16 18.87
C SER A 273 1.29 1.25 18.34
N TRP A 274 0.25 2.05 18.07
CA TRP A 274 0.38 3.45 17.69
C TRP A 274 0.90 4.36 18.82
N ILE A 275 0.56 4.10 20.09
CA ILE A 275 1.13 4.82 21.24
C ILE A 275 2.64 4.59 21.32
N VAL A 276 3.07 3.33 21.18
CA VAL A 276 4.49 2.95 21.21
C VAL A 276 5.25 3.55 20.04
N MET A 277 4.67 3.50 18.83
CA MET A 277 5.18 4.17 17.63
C MET A 277 5.37 5.66 17.86
N LYS A 278 4.31 6.37 18.29
CA LYS A 278 4.33 7.81 18.57
C LYS A 278 5.45 8.17 19.52
N LYS A 279 5.56 7.45 20.64
CA LYS A 279 6.59 7.69 21.65
C LYS A 279 8.00 7.60 21.04
N CYS A 280 8.27 6.55 20.27
CA CYS A 280 9.57 6.37 19.62
C CYS A 280 9.92 7.54 18.68
N VAL A 281 8.96 7.96 17.84
CA VAL A 281 9.15 9.08 16.90
C VAL A 281 9.42 10.39 17.63
N VAL A 282 8.66 10.70 18.69
CA VAL A 282 8.86 11.90 19.51
C VAL A 282 10.23 11.88 20.18
N ASP A 283 10.59 10.78 20.83
CA ASP A 283 11.88 10.63 21.51
C ASP A 283 13.07 10.78 20.54
N MET A 284 12.97 10.23 19.32
CA MET A 284 13.98 10.40 18.26
C MET A 284 14.08 11.86 17.79
N GLY A 285 12.96 12.53 17.54
CA GLY A 285 12.98 13.93 17.12
C GLY A 285 13.52 14.86 18.21
N ASP A 286 13.19 14.60 19.48
CA ASP A 286 13.74 15.35 20.61
C ASP A 286 15.24 15.10 20.81
N ALA A 287 15.72 13.88 20.52
CA ALA A 287 17.16 13.61 20.47
C ALA A 287 17.85 14.40 19.35
N ARG A 288 17.26 14.48 18.15
CA ARG A 288 17.81 15.27 17.02
C ARG A 288 17.88 16.77 17.35
N ARG A 289 16.87 17.30 18.05
CA ARG A 289 16.76 18.74 18.36
C ARG A 289 17.39 19.16 19.69
N SER A 290 18.01 18.24 20.42
CA SER A 290 18.50 18.53 21.77
C SER A 290 19.69 19.51 21.82
N GLY A 291 20.37 19.72 20.68
CA GLY A 291 21.63 20.49 20.64
C GLY A 291 22.81 19.78 21.30
N GLU A 292 22.63 18.52 21.73
CA GLU A 292 23.70 17.71 22.34
C GLU A 292 24.73 17.28 21.29
N PRO A 293 25.95 16.88 21.68
CA PRO A 293 26.92 16.29 20.75
C PRO A 293 26.36 15.05 20.05
N GLU A 294 26.72 14.86 18.77
CA GLU A 294 26.21 13.78 17.92
C GLU A 294 26.23 12.38 18.59
N PRO A 295 27.31 11.91 19.26
CA PRO A 295 27.28 10.60 19.91
C PRO A 295 26.18 10.45 20.97
N LYS A 296 25.85 11.53 21.69
CA LYS A 296 24.79 11.53 22.70
C LYS A 296 23.41 11.53 22.06
N GLN A 297 23.23 12.26 20.96
CA GLN A 297 21.99 12.22 20.18
C GLN A 297 21.73 10.81 19.63
N LEU A 298 22.74 10.20 19.00
CA LEU A 298 22.67 8.83 18.46
C LEU A 298 22.34 7.81 19.55
N SER A 299 22.98 7.91 20.73
CA SER A 299 22.69 7.02 21.86
C SER A 299 21.23 7.14 22.35
N ARG A 300 20.67 8.35 22.41
CA ARG A 300 19.26 8.54 22.78
C ARG A 300 18.30 7.96 21.74
N MET A 301 18.62 8.09 20.46
CA MET A 301 17.83 7.49 19.38
C MET A 301 17.87 5.95 19.42
N ASP A 302 19.03 5.36 19.73
CA ASP A 302 19.15 3.91 19.92
C ASP A 302 18.30 3.43 21.10
N VAL A 303 18.34 4.13 22.23
CA VAL A 303 17.47 3.83 23.39
C VAL A 303 15.99 3.87 22.99
N ALA A 304 15.55 4.91 22.26
CA ALA A 304 14.18 5.01 21.78
C ALA A 304 13.78 3.82 20.87
N ARG A 305 14.70 3.36 20.01
CA ARG A 305 14.49 2.17 19.15
C ARG A 305 14.43 0.87 19.96
N VAL A 306 15.29 0.71 20.95
CA VAL A 306 15.30 -0.47 21.84
C VAL A 306 14.01 -0.54 22.65
N ASP A 307 13.57 0.58 23.22
CA ASP A 307 12.32 0.68 23.97
C ASP A 307 11.11 0.33 23.12
N PHE A 308 11.05 0.85 21.88
CA PHE A 308 10.03 0.46 20.90
C PHE A 308 10.03 -1.05 20.62
N THR A 309 11.21 -1.64 20.44
CA THR A 309 11.35 -3.09 20.19
C THR A 309 10.81 -3.93 21.34
N ASN A 310 11.16 -3.56 22.57
CA ASN A 310 10.73 -4.27 23.77
C ASN A 310 9.22 -4.16 23.98
N ALA A 311 8.67 -2.95 23.80
CA ALA A 311 7.24 -2.71 23.88
C ALA A 311 6.46 -3.49 22.81
N ASN A 312 6.94 -3.50 21.56
CA ASN A 312 6.32 -4.29 20.49
C ASN A 312 6.35 -5.78 20.76
N ARG A 313 7.46 -6.32 21.30
CA ARG A 313 7.53 -7.74 21.69
C ARG A 313 6.48 -8.08 22.76
N ALA A 314 6.29 -7.20 23.74
CA ALA A 314 5.25 -7.38 24.76
C ALA A 314 3.84 -7.33 24.16
N LEU A 315 3.59 -6.43 23.19
CA LEU A 315 2.31 -6.35 22.49
C LEU A 315 2.04 -7.60 21.63
N CYS A 316 3.05 -8.13 20.93
CA CYS A 316 2.91 -9.38 20.18
C CYS A 316 2.58 -10.56 21.10
N ALA A 317 3.24 -10.66 22.27
CA ALA A 317 2.91 -11.71 23.25
C ALA A 317 1.47 -11.58 23.77
N ARG A 318 1.03 -10.36 24.09
CA ARG A 318 -0.35 -10.08 24.54
C ARG A 318 -1.38 -10.42 23.45
N ARG A 319 -1.10 -10.05 22.20
CA ARG A 319 -1.93 -10.41 21.04
C ARG A 319 -2.06 -11.91 20.88
N GLY A 320 -0.96 -12.65 20.95
CA GLY A 320 -0.98 -14.11 20.91
C GLY A 320 -1.82 -14.73 22.03
N ALA A 321 -1.82 -14.14 23.22
CA ALA A 321 -2.66 -14.62 24.33
C ALA A 321 -4.16 -14.35 24.12
N ILE A 322 -4.53 -13.21 23.54
CA ILE A 322 -5.93 -12.76 23.44
C ILE A 322 -6.60 -13.19 22.13
N LEU A 323 -5.86 -13.17 21.01
CA LEU A 323 -6.40 -13.28 19.65
C LEU A 323 -5.88 -14.53 18.90
N SER A 324 -5.36 -15.54 19.59
CA SER A 324 -4.69 -16.72 18.99
C SER A 324 -5.45 -17.42 17.86
N THR A 325 -6.78 -17.36 17.85
CA THR A 325 -7.64 -18.01 16.84
C THR A 325 -8.28 -17.02 15.86
N SER A 326 -8.02 -15.71 16.00
CA SER A 326 -8.67 -14.67 15.21
C SER A 326 -7.86 -14.30 13.96
N PRO A 327 -8.49 -14.09 12.79
CA PRO A 327 -7.82 -13.54 11.62
C PRO A 327 -7.22 -12.15 11.86
N LEU A 328 -7.70 -11.42 12.87
CA LEU A 328 -7.13 -10.14 13.30
C LEU A 328 -5.68 -10.26 13.76
N ALA A 329 -5.31 -11.37 14.40
CA ALA A 329 -3.96 -11.54 14.94
C ALA A 329 -2.90 -11.43 13.82
N ALA A 330 -3.11 -12.16 12.73
CA ALA A 330 -2.21 -12.14 11.58
C ALA A 330 -2.09 -10.74 10.95
N TRP A 331 -3.21 -10.00 10.84
CA TRP A 331 -3.17 -8.66 10.28
C TRP A 331 -2.50 -7.64 11.21
N LEU A 332 -2.75 -7.73 12.52
CA LEU A 332 -2.10 -6.87 13.49
C LEU A 332 -0.58 -7.18 13.60
N ASP A 333 -0.16 -8.44 13.39
CA ASP A 333 1.25 -8.81 13.27
C ASP A 333 1.88 -8.16 12.04
N PHE A 334 1.17 -8.20 10.92
CA PHE A 334 1.55 -7.52 9.70
C PHE A 334 1.64 -5.99 9.89
N GLU A 335 0.67 -5.32 10.51
CA GLU A 335 0.73 -3.88 10.81
C GLU A 335 1.93 -3.57 11.72
N ASN A 336 2.19 -4.40 12.73
CA ASN A 336 3.37 -4.22 13.59
C ASN A 336 4.70 -4.31 12.81
N CYS A 337 4.83 -5.27 11.88
CA CYS A 337 5.99 -5.32 11.00
C CYS A 337 6.12 -4.07 10.12
N ALA A 338 4.99 -3.50 9.68
CA ALA A 338 5.00 -2.26 8.91
C ALA A 338 5.47 -1.07 9.76
N LEU A 339 4.99 -0.94 10.99
CA LEU A 339 5.44 0.08 11.94
C LEU A 339 6.93 -0.07 12.27
N ASP A 340 7.43 -1.30 12.44
CA ASP A 340 8.86 -1.57 12.70
C ASP A 340 9.75 -1.17 11.51
N LEU A 341 9.30 -1.42 10.28
CA LEU A 341 9.98 -0.92 9.08
C LEU A 341 9.99 0.61 9.03
N LEU A 342 8.86 1.26 9.34
CA LEU A 342 8.75 2.71 9.33
C LEU A 342 9.70 3.35 10.37
N ILE A 343 9.72 2.85 11.61
CA ILE A 343 10.67 3.33 12.63
C ILE A 343 12.11 3.13 12.19
N SER A 344 12.45 1.96 11.64
CA SER A 344 13.82 1.67 11.22
C SER A 344 14.27 2.60 10.09
N GLY A 345 13.39 2.91 9.14
CA GLY A 345 13.63 3.91 8.10
C GLY A 345 13.74 5.34 8.64
N MET A 346 12.86 5.72 9.57
CA MET A 346 12.86 7.06 10.19
C MET A 346 14.11 7.29 11.03
N LEU A 347 14.58 6.29 11.78
CA LEU A 347 15.81 6.36 12.56
C LEU A 347 17.02 6.71 11.66
N LEU A 348 17.10 6.06 10.48
CA LEU A 348 18.13 6.37 9.49
C LEU A 348 17.94 7.76 8.86
N ARG A 349 16.70 8.20 8.60
CA ARG A 349 16.43 9.56 8.12
C ARG A 349 16.77 10.63 9.16
N PHE A 350 16.43 10.41 10.43
CA PHE A 350 16.72 11.35 11.50
C PHE A 350 18.22 11.58 11.66
N THR A 351 19.02 10.53 11.47
CA THR A 351 20.48 10.57 11.64
C THR A 351 21.22 11.04 10.39
N LEU A 352 20.79 10.63 9.20
CA LEU A 352 21.47 10.94 7.94
C LEU A 352 20.97 12.21 7.25
N GLY A 353 19.90 12.82 7.78
CA GLY A 353 19.30 14.06 7.24
C GLY A 353 18.29 13.81 6.13
N ASP A 354 17.68 14.89 5.65
CA ASP A 354 16.58 14.83 4.68
C ASP A 354 17.07 14.51 3.26
N ASP A 355 18.33 14.83 2.94
CA ASP A 355 19.04 14.39 1.73
C ASP A 355 19.65 12.98 1.86
N PHE A 356 19.19 12.16 2.81
CA PHE A 356 19.67 10.80 2.92
C PHE A 356 19.44 10.11 1.55
N THR A 357 20.49 9.50 0.98
CA THR A 357 20.44 8.78 -0.29
C THR A 357 21.16 7.45 -0.12
N PRO A 358 20.92 6.47 -1.02
CA PRO A 358 21.74 5.27 -1.03
C PRO A 358 23.26 5.53 -1.12
N GLN A 359 23.66 6.59 -1.82
CA GLN A 359 25.07 6.99 -1.90
C GLN A 359 25.59 7.55 -0.57
N SER A 360 24.80 8.37 0.13
CA SER A 360 25.20 8.87 1.45
C SER A 360 25.31 7.73 2.46
N PHE A 361 24.37 6.77 2.43
CA PHE A 361 24.44 5.53 3.20
C PHE A 361 25.76 4.79 2.98
N TYR A 362 26.10 4.56 1.70
CA TYR A 362 27.31 3.85 1.33
C TYR A 362 28.57 4.57 1.79
N ASN A 363 28.65 5.89 1.59
CA ASN A 363 29.80 6.68 2.00
C ASN A 363 30.01 6.64 3.52
N VAL A 364 28.93 6.69 4.31
CA VAL A 364 29.00 6.52 5.76
C VAL A 364 29.40 5.08 6.12
N SER A 365 28.72 4.08 5.60
CA SER A 365 29.01 2.66 5.92
C SER A 365 30.42 2.20 5.54
N THR A 366 31.07 2.88 4.58
CA THR A 366 32.44 2.59 4.13
C THR A 366 33.50 3.49 4.76
N GLY A 367 33.12 4.34 5.72
CA GLY A 367 34.03 5.26 6.41
C GLY A 367 34.57 6.40 5.53
N ARG A 368 33.97 6.64 4.36
CA ARG A 368 34.34 7.76 3.47
C ARG A 368 33.82 9.10 4.00
N THR A 369 32.72 9.08 4.75
CA THR A 369 32.08 10.25 5.38
C THR A 369 31.53 9.87 6.76
N GLY A 370 31.19 10.86 7.58
CA GLY A 370 30.57 10.65 8.89
C GLY A 370 31.57 10.31 10.01
N SER A 371 31.18 10.59 11.25
CA SER A 371 31.97 10.27 12.44
C SER A 371 32.01 8.76 12.72
N GLU A 372 32.95 8.30 13.55
CA GLU A 372 33.00 6.90 14.01
C GLU A 372 31.70 6.48 14.73
N ALA A 373 31.10 7.39 15.50
CA ALA A 373 29.83 7.14 16.18
C ALA A 373 28.69 6.92 15.18
N LEU A 374 28.60 7.78 14.16
CA LEU A 374 27.62 7.65 13.09
C LEU A 374 27.83 6.39 12.25
N GLN A 375 29.08 6.03 11.94
CA GLN A 375 29.41 4.80 11.22
C GLN A 375 28.99 3.55 12.01
N THR A 376 29.29 3.52 13.31
CA THR A 376 28.89 2.43 14.21
C THR A 376 27.37 2.31 14.28
N PHE A 377 26.68 3.44 14.44
CA PHE A 377 25.22 3.51 14.48
C PHE A 377 24.59 2.97 13.19
N VAL A 378 25.06 3.44 12.02
CA VAL A 378 24.58 2.98 10.70
C VAL A 378 24.90 1.50 10.47
N GLY A 379 26.05 1.03 10.96
CA GLY A 379 26.44 -0.39 10.90
C GLY A 379 25.48 -1.32 11.65
N VAL A 380 24.78 -0.82 12.67
CA VAL A 380 23.75 -1.56 13.42
C VAL A 380 22.37 -1.39 12.79
N HIS A 381 21.94 -0.15 12.54
CA HIS A 381 20.54 0.11 12.14
C HIS A 381 20.27 -0.09 10.65
N GLY A 382 21.30 -0.07 9.80
CA GLY A 382 21.19 -0.44 8.40
C GLY A 382 20.69 -1.86 8.19
N PRO A 383 21.37 -2.88 8.76
CA PRO A 383 20.90 -4.26 8.76
C PRO A 383 19.49 -4.43 9.34
N ILE A 384 19.19 -3.77 10.46
CA ILE A 384 17.85 -3.82 11.08
C ILE A 384 16.77 -3.35 10.09
N ASN A 385 17.00 -2.26 9.35
CA ASN A 385 16.02 -1.79 8.36
C ASN A 385 15.79 -2.82 7.22
N ALA A 386 16.83 -3.54 6.81
CA ALA A 386 16.68 -4.63 5.84
C ALA A 386 15.91 -5.83 6.45
N GLU A 387 16.21 -6.19 7.69
CA GLU A 387 15.50 -7.26 8.42
C GLU A 387 14.02 -6.93 8.63
N SER A 388 13.68 -5.70 9.05
CA SER A 388 12.30 -5.23 9.19
C SER A 388 11.53 -5.32 7.86
N THR A 389 12.21 -5.08 6.74
CA THR A 389 11.60 -5.23 5.41
C THR A 389 11.35 -6.69 5.07
N GLU A 390 12.32 -7.58 5.32
CA GLU A 390 12.15 -9.04 5.13
C GLU A 390 10.98 -9.55 5.99
N CYS A 391 10.91 -9.13 7.26
CA CYS A 391 9.82 -9.44 8.17
C CYS A 391 8.46 -8.96 7.66
N LEU A 392 8.36 -7.73 7.14
CA LEU A 392 7.12 -7.22 6.57
C LEU A 392 6.67 -8.02 5.34
N LEU A 393 7.59 -8.32 4.41
CA LEU A 393 7.26 -9.12 3.24
C LEU A 393 6.85 -10.55 3.63
N ALA A 394 7.48 -11.13 4.65
CA ALA A 394 7.09 -12.42 5.21
C ALA A 394 5.71 -12.36 5.88
N ALA A 395 5.41 -11.31 6.64
CA ALA A 395 4.11 -11.12 7.28
C ALA A 395 2.99 -11.02 6.24
N VAL A 396 3.17 -10.23 5.18
CA VAL A 396 2.22 -10.17 4.04
C VAL A 396 2.04 -11.54 3.41
N SER A 397 3.15 -12.24 3.14
CA SER A 397 3.13 -13.57 2.52
C SER A 397 2.33 -14.60 3.32
N ASN A 398 2.28 -14.44 4.64
CA ASN A 398 1.60 -15.34 5.56
C ASN A 398 0.17 -14.91 5.92
N LEU A 399 -0.35 -13.80 5.37
CA LEU A 399 -1.73 -13.39 5.61
C LEU A 399 -2.72 -14.47 5.14
N PRO A 400 -3.65 -14.94 5.99
CA PRO A 400 -4.73 -15.84 5.59
C PRO A 400 -5.55 -15.28 4.42
N THR A 401 -5.59 -15.98 3.29
CA THR A 401 -6.26 -15.45 2.08
C THR A 401 -7.68 -15.98 1.87
N LYS A 402 -8.08 -17.04 2.58
CA LYS A 402 -9.36 -17.72 2.34
C LYS A 402 -10.44 -17.09 3.19
N ASP A 403 -11.42 -16.45 2.54
CA ASP A 403 -12.63 -15.90 3.16
C ASP A 403 -12.36 -14.96 4.35
N VAL A 404 -11.27 -14.17 4.27
CA VAL A 404 -10.93 -13.18 5.30
C VAL A 404 -11.06 -11.78 4.74
N LEU A 405 -11.78 -10.92 5.46
CA LEU A 405 -11.87 -9.49 5.17
C LEU A 405 -10.69 -8.76 5.82
N TYR A 406 -9.94 -8.01 5.02
CA TYR A 406 -8.91 -7.09 5.50
C TYR A 406 -9.18 -5.64 5.07
N PRO A 407 -8.71 -4.66 5.85
CA PRO A 407 -8.69 -3.25 5.44
C PRO A 407 -7.69 -3.07 4.30
N THR A 408 -8.20 -3.16 3.08
CA THR A 408 -7.38 -3.58 1.94
C THR A 408 -6.47 -2.45 1.47
N THR A 409 -6.94 -1.21 1.49
CA THR A 409 -6.16 0.00 1.16
C THR A 409 -4.93 0.13 2.08
N LEU A 410 -5.10 0.00 3.41
CA LEU A 410 -3.98 -0.03 4.37
C LEU A 410 -3.02 -1.21 4.09
N THR A 411 -3.59 -2.38 3.83
CA THR A 411 -2.81 -3.60 3.58
C THR A 411 -1.93 -3.47 2.33
N PHE A 412 -2.48 -2.94 1.24
CA PHE A 412 -1.74 -2.68 0.02
C PHE A 412 -0.68 -1.59 0.21
N ALA A 413 -1.00 -0.49 0.89
CA ALA A 413 -0.04 0.58 1.16
C ALA A 413 1.21 0.05 1.88
N TYR A 414 1.01 -0.66 2.99
CA TYR A 414 2.10 -1.26 3.76
C TYR A 414 2.90 -2.29 2.93
N ALA A 415 2.23 -3.14 2.16
CA ALA A 415 2.92 -4.10 1.30
C ALA A 415 3.78 -3.40 0.23
N MET A 416 3.26 -2.37 -0.42
CA MET A 416 4.01 -1.55 -1.39
C MET A 416 5.25 -0.92 -0.75
N ARG A 417 5.14 -0.43 0.49
CA ARG A 417 6.28 0.13 1.22
C ARG A 417 7.41 -0.90 1.43
N GLY A 418 7.05 -2.12 1.80
CA GLY A 418 8.02 -3.23 1.91
C GLY A 418 8.71 -3.53 0.58
N VAL A 419 7.95 -3.53 -0.52
CA VAL A 419 8.49 -3.81 -1.86
C VAL A 419 9.38 -2.67 -2.38
N ILE A 420 9.07 -1.41 -2.08
CA ILE A 420 9.96 -0.28 -2.37
C ILE A 420 11.27 -0.43 -1.63
N MET A 421 11.23 -0.71 -0.32
CA MET A 421 12.47 -0.84 0.44
C MET A 421 13.30 -2.02 -0.08
N ALA A 422 12.66 -3.12 -0.48
CA ALA A 422 13.35 -4.22 -1.16
C ALA A 422 14.02 -3.75 -2.47
N LEU A 423 13.34 -2.96 -3.30
CA LEU A 423 13.92 -2.34 -4.50
C LEU A 423 15.12 -1.46 -4.17
N GLU A 424 15.01 -0.58 -3.17
CA GLU A 424 16.08 0.31 -2.74
C GLU A 424 17.31 -0.47 -2.27
N ILE A 425 17.12 -1.53 -1.48
CA ILE A 425 18.19 -2.42 -1.02
C ILE A 425 18.88 -3.08 -2.22
N HIS A 426 18.12 -3.68 -3.15
CA HIS A 426 18.70 -4.31 -4.34
C HIS A 426 19.45 -3.32 -5.22
N ALA A 427 18.86 -2.15 -5.48
CA ALA A 427 19.48 -1.10 -6.28
C ALA A 427 20.81 -0.65 -5.66
N THR A 428 20.82 -0.47 -4.34
CA THR A 428 22.02 -0.03 -3.61
C THR A 428 23.11 -1.10 -3.66
N SER A 429 22.77 -2.37 -3.39
CA SER A 429 23.71 -3.50 -3.49
C SER A 429 24.28 -3.63 -4.91
N PHE A 430 23.44 -3.56 -5.94
CA PHE A 430 23.87 -3.68 -7.33
C PHE A 430 24.71 -2.49 -7.81
N LYS A 431 24.35 -1.25 -7.46
CA LYS A 431 25.08 -0.05 -7.91
C LYS A 431 26.41 0.10 -7.17
N LEU A 432 26.39 0.02 -5.85
CA LEU A 432 27.49 0.48 -5.00
C LEU A 432 28.42 -0.65 -4.56
N TRP A 433 27.86 -1.84 -4.30
CA TRP A 433 28.62 -3.03 -3.95
C TRP A 433 28.84 -3.98 -5.11
N ARG A 434 28.18 -3.75 -6.26
CA ARG A 434 28.27 -4.59 -7.47
C ARG A 434 27.99 -6.07 -7.18
N LEU A 435 27.11 -6.34 -6.22
CA LEU A 435 26.73 -7.67 -5.77
C LEU A 435 25.24 -7.69 -5.43
N PRO A 436 24.55 -8.85 -5.54
CA PRO A 436 23.21 -8.99 -4.97
C PRO A 436 23.23 -8.82 -3.45
N PRO A 437 22.12 -8.37 -2.84
CA PRO A 437 22.03 -8.32 -1.39
C PRO A 437 22.20 -9.71 -0.78
N PRO A 438 22.69 -9.80 0.47
CA PRO A 438 22.68 -11.04 1.22
C PRO A 438 21.27 -11.64 1.23
N ARG A 439 21.16 -12.96 1.05
CA ARG A 439 19.88 -13.70 0.99
C ARG A 439 18.95 -13.34 -0.18
N GLU A 440 19.44 -12.75 -1.27
CA GLU A 440 18.63 -12.43 -2.47
C GLU A 440 17.63 -13.54 -2.93
N PRO A 441 17.93 -14.85 -2.84
CA PRO A 441 16.95 -15.88 -3.13
C PRO A 441 15.70 -15.84 -2.24
N VAL A 442 15.86 -15.51 -0.95
CA VAL A 442 14.76 -15.35 0.02
C VAL A 442 13.91 -14.16 -0.36
N TRP A 443 14.53 -13.02 -0.68
CA TRP A 443 13.82 -11.81 -1.12
C TRP A 443 13.00 -12.06 -2.40
N ASN A 444 13.57 -12.75 -3.38
CA ASN A 444 12.85 -13.12 -4.60
C ASN A 444 11.66 -14.05 -4.33
N LEU A 445 11.81 -15.00 -3.39
CA LEU A 445 10.72 -15.87 -2.98
C LEU A 445 9.62 -15.05 -2.29
N LEU A 446 9.98 -14.20 -1.33
CA LEU A 446 9.03 -13.33 -0.62
C LEU A 446 8.29 -12.40 -1.57
N LEU A 447 8.98 -11.72 -2.50
CA LEU A 447 8.33 -10.84 -3.47
C LEU A 447 7.34 -11.59 -4.38
N ARG A 448 7.63 -12.85 -4.73
CA ARG A 448 6.70 -13.71 -5.47
C ARG A 448 5.48 -14.07 -4.63
N THR A 449 5.70 -14.53 -3.40
CA THR A 449 4.62 -14.92 -2.49
C THR A 449 3.74 -13.73 -2.11
N VAL A 450 4.32 -12.54 -1.93
CA VAL A 450 3.57 -11.30 -1.72
C VAL A 450 2.64 -11.01 -2.90
N ASP A 451 3.13 -11.07 -4.14
CA ASP A 451 2.29 -10.88 -5.34
C ASP A 451 1.15 -11.92 -5.38
N ASP A 452 1.45 -13.19 -5.11
CA ASP A 452 0.44 -14.27 -5.07
C ASP A 452 -0.60 -14.05 -3.96
N THR A 453 -0.17 -13.65 -2.76
CA THR A 453 -1.04 -13.39 -1.62
C THR A 453 -1.95 -12.19 -1.88
N LEU A 454 -1.38 -11.08 -2.35
CA LEU A 454 -2.14 -9.86 -2.65
C LEU A 454 -3.16 -10.05 -3.77
N ARG A 455 -2.89 -10.89 -4.76
CA ARG A 455 -3.88 -11.30 -5.79
C ARG A 455 -5.05 -12.10 -5.24
N ARG A 456 -4.87 -12.76 -4.10
CA ARG A 456 -5.90 -13.57 -3.43
C ARG A 456 -6.64 -12.82 -2.34
N LEU A 457 -6.09 -11.70 -1.85
CA LEU A 457 -6.80 -10.85 -0.91
C LEU A 457 -8.04 -10.26 -1.57
N LYS A 458 -9.16 -10.36 -0.85
CA LYS A 458 -10.44 -9.73 -1.18
C LYS A 458 -10.75 -8.70 -0.09
N GLY A 459 -11.47 -7.63 -0.43
CA GLY A 459 -11.90 -6.65 0.57
C GLY A 459 -12.14 -5.23 0.04
N GLY A 460 -12.96 -4.52 0.81
CA GLY A 460 -13.76 -3.33 0.48
C GLY A 460 -13.11 -2.25 -0.35
N GLY A 461 -13.87 -1.78 -1.35
CA GLY A 461 -13.69 -0.57 -2.14
C GLY A 461 -12.37 -0.43 -2.92
N GLY A 462 -11.32 -1.13 -2.51
CA GLY A 462 -9.94 -0.93 -2.91
C GLY A 462 -9.55 -1.73 -4.14
N GLN A 463 -10.48 -2.04 -5.05
CA GLN A 463 -10.10 -2.68 -6.32
C GLN A 463 -9.02 -1.86 -7.05
N VAL A 464 -9.08 -0.53 -6.95
CA VAL A 464 -8.06 0.35 -7.49
C VAL A 464 -6.75 0.20 -6.74
N ALA A 465 -6.77 0.18 -5.40
CA ALA A 465 -5.59 -0.02 -4.56
C ALA A 465 -4.92 -1.38 -4.85
N ALA A 466 -5.72 -2.43 -4.98
CA ALA A 466 -5.30 -3.77 -5.33
C ALA A 466 -4.60 -3.78 -6.70
N ARG A 467 -5.23 -3.18 -7.72
CA ARG A 467 -4.67 -3.08 -9.07
C ARG A 467 -3.35 -2.34 -9.07
N ILE A 468 -3.27 -1.18 -8.40
CA ILE A 468 -2.05 -0.38 -8.27
C ILE A 468 -0.94 -1.21 -7.61
N ALA A 469 -1.23 -1.84 -6.46
CA ALA A 469 -0.25 -2.60 -5.71
C ALA A 469 0.24 -3.84 -6.48
N ILE A 470 -0.66 -4.62 -7.07
CA ILE A 470 -0.30 -5.82 -7.85
C ILE A 470 0.56 -5.43 -9.06
N ALA A 471 0.18 -4.37 -9.78
CA ALA A 471 0.95 -3.84 -10.90
C ALA A 471 2.36 -3.39 -10.47
N PHE A 472 2.43 -2.62 -9.38
CA PHE A 472 3.66 -2.11 -8.81
C PHE A 472 4.62 -3.25 -8.45
N ILE A 473 4.13 -4.28 -7.77
CA ILE A 473 4.96 -5.39 -7.28
C ILE A 473 5.46 -6.25 -8.44
N GLY A 474 4.62 -6.47 -9.46
CA GLY A 474 5.03 -7.10 -10.71
C GLY A 474 6.20 -6.34 -11.39
N ALA A 475 6.07 -5.01 -11.49
CA ALA A 475 7.11 -4.16 -12.06
C ALA A 475 8.41 -4.16 -11.24
N ALA A 476 8.30 -4.11 -9.90
CA ALA A 476 9.44 -4.18 -8.99
C ALA A 476 10.26 -5.46 -9.19
N ARG A 477 9.58 -6.61 -9.23
CA ARG A 477 10.21 -7.92 -9.44
C ARG A 477 10.96 -8.00 -10.77
N GLU A 478 10.33 -7.53 -11.84
CA GLU A 478 10.94 -7.52 -13.17
C GLU A 478 12.17 -6.61 -13.22
N THR A 479 12.12 -5.47 -12.53
CA THR A 479 13.23 -4.51 -12.45
C THR A 479 14.44 -5.11 -11.73
N ILE A 480 14.24 -5.75 -10.58
CA ILE A 480 15.31 -6.46 -9.85
C ILE A 480 15.97 -7.52 -10.75
N ARG A 481 15.16 -8.29 -11.48
CA ARG A 481 15.65 -9.32 -12.40
C ARG A 481 16.50 -8.72 -13.53
N ARG A 482 16.10 -7.57 -14.07
CA ARG A 482 16.84 -6.85 -15.11
C ARG A 482 18.18 -6.34 -14.60
N TRP A 483 18.20 -5.64 -13.46
CA TRP A 483 19.44 -5.15 -12.86
C TRP A 483 20.41 -6.28 -12.53
N ARG A 484 19.92 -7.42 -12.03
CA ARG A 484 20.75 -8.61 -11.84
C ARG A 484 21.38 -9.11 -13.14
N THR A 485 20.60 -9.14 -14.22
CA THR A 485 21.11 -9.55 -15.55
C THR A 485 22.15 -8.58 -16.07
N GLU A 486 21.96 -7.27 -15.85
CA GLU A 486 22.92 -6.24 -16.21
C GLU A 486 24.23 -6.36 -15.43
N LEU A 487 24.15 -6.62 -14.12
CA LEU A 487 25.31 -6.84 -13.27
C LEU A 487 26.18 -8.01 -13.76
N VAL A 488 25.55 -9.14 -14.12
CA VAL A 488 26.25 -10.31 -14.65
C VAL A 488 26.94 -10.01 -16.00
N ARG A 489 26.39 -9.10 -16.79
CA ARG A 489 26.93 -8.73 -18.12
C ARG A 489 28.08 -7.71 -18.07
N ARG A 490 28.27 -6.98 -16.96
CA ARG A 490 29.37 -6.02 -16.76
C ARG A 490 30.41 -6.62 -15.80
N PRO A 491 31.34 -7.48 -16.26
CA PRO A 491 32.38 -8.04 -15.40
C PRO A 491 33.26 -6.93 -14.82
N PHE A 492 33.64 -7.10 -13.55
CA PHE A 492 34.46 -6.15 -12.79
C PHE A 492 35.80 -5.88 -13.51
N ASN A 493 36.01 -4.63 -13.93
CA ASN A 493 37.33 -4.16 -14.34
C ASN A 493 37.90 -3.28 -13.22
N PRO A 494 38.86 -3.79 -12.41
CA PRO A 494 39.44 -3.06 -11.29
C PRO A 494 40.14 -1.75 -11.67
N ASN A 495 40.41 -1.54 -12.97
CA ASN A 495 41.13 -0.36 -13.46
C ASN A 495 40.23 0.79 -13.92
N THR A 496 38.89 0.63 -13.83
CA THR A 496 37.94 1.71 -14.11
C THR A 496 37.50 2.35 -12.81
N THR A 497 38.30 3.31 -12.33
CA THR A 497 37.81 4.34 -11.41
C THR A 497 36.67 5.09 -12.12
N PRO A 498 35.49 5.29 -11.52
CA PRO A 498 34.48 6.13 -12.13
C PRO A 498 35.03 7.56 -12.24
N ASN A 499 35.31 8.01 -13.46
CA ASN A 499 35.65 9.40 -13.76
C ASN A 499 34.43 10.27 -13.46
N TYR A 500 34.30 10.72 -12.21
CA TYR A 500 33.45 11.85 -11.86
C TYR A 500 34.23 13.13 -12.15
N THR A 501 34.33 13.52 -13.42
CA THR A 501 34.79 14.86 -13.78
C THR A 501 33.75 15.88 -13.33
N HIS A 502 34.10 16.63 -12.28
CA HIS A 502 33.75 18.02 -11.99
C HIS A 502 32.43 18.55 -12.58
N ARG A 503 31.40 18.75 -11.73
CA ARG A 503 30.51 19.90 -11.93
C ARG A 503 31.36 21.16 -11.74
N GLN A 504 31.52 21.96 -12.79
CA GLN A 504 31.91 23.36 -12.63
C GLN A 504 30.76 24.12 -11.93
N PRO A 505 31.06 25.11 -11.07
CA PRO A 505 30.03 25.97 -10.51
C PRO A 505 29.46 26.86 -11.62
N LEU A 506 28.12 26.90 -11.70
CA LEU A 506 27.39 27.89 -12.49
C LEU A 506 27.81 29.29 -12.05
N THR A 507 28.38 30.06 -12.96
CA THR A 507 28.55 31.51 -12.79
C THR A 507 27.28 32.22 -13.29
N PRO A 508 26.85 33.31 -12.63
CA PRO A 508 25.59 33.98 -12.93
C PRO A 508 25.68 34.85 -14.19
N ASP A 509 24.51 35.01 -14.81
CA ASP A 509 24.23 35.59 -16.12
C ASP A 509 24.92 36.92 -16.47
N THR A 510 25.25 37.09 -17.75
CA THR A 510 25.16 38.38 -18.43
C THR A 510 24.83 38.19 -19.92
N PRO A 511 23.97 39.03 -20.53
CA PRO A 511 23.30 38.73 -21.80
C PRO A 511 23.93 39.46 -22.98
N THR A 512 24.04 38.84 -24.17
CA THR A 512 24.07 39.61 -25.45
C THR A 512 23.78 38.79 -26.72
N THR A 513 22.71 39.20 -27.41
CA THR A 513 22.54 39.44 -28.87
C THR A 513 22.76 38.37 -29.95
N ALA A 514 21.62 37.95 -30.53
CA ALA A 514 21.22 37.99 -31.95
C ALA A 514 22.28 37.96 -33.08
N ALA A 515 22.15 37.00 -34.01
CA ALA A 515 22.15 37.21 -35.47
C ALA A 515 21.76 35.95 -36.28
N THR A 516 20.57 35.99 -36.88
CA THR A 516 20.17 35.65 -38.27
C THR A 516 21.02 34.72 -39.17
N LYS A 517 20.35 33.69 -39.74
CA LYS A 517 20.13 33.39 -41.19
C LYS A 517 19.48 31.99 -41.32
N ALA A 518 18.20 31.82 -41.70
CA ALA A 518 17.64 31.80 -43.07
C ALA A 518 18.48 30.98 -44.06
N ALA A 519 18.01 30.05 -44.90
CA ALA A 519 16.70 29.51 -45.25
C ALA A 519 16.96 28.30 -46.18
N ALA A 520 16.02 27.35 -46.32
CA ALA A 520 15.70 26.70 -47.60
C ALA A 520 14.51 25.73 -47.45
N THR A 521 13.53 25.97 -48.31
CA THR A 521 12.20 25.39 -48.43
C THR A 521 12.11 24.26 -49.48
N ASN A 522 11.02 23.49 -49.39
CA ASN A 522 10.17 22.92 -50.47
C ASN A 522 10.32 21.47 -50.94
N GLY A 523 9.15 20.81 -51.08
CA GLY A 523 8.84 19.73 -52.03
C GLY A 523 7.96 18.60 -51.46
N PHE A 524 6.65 18.79 -51.24
CA PHE A 524 5.51 18.31 -52.07
C PHE A 524 5.55 16.87 -52.62
N GLY A 525 4.57 16.05 -52.21
CA GLY A 525 3.86 15.09 -53.10
C GLY A 525 3.37 13.76 -52.48
N PRO A 526 2.25 13.18 -52.93
CA PRO A 526 1.22 12.55 -52.06
C PRO A 526 0.97 11.02 -52.24
N SER A 527 0.16 10.46 -51.30
CA SER A 527 -0.76 9.28 -51.24
C SER A 527 -1.12 8.51 -52.56
N PRO A 528 -1.76 7.29 -52.60
CA PRO A 528 -2.85 6.82 -51.70
C PRO A 528 -3.13 5.27 -51.52
N LEU A 529 -4.11 4.97 -50.63
CA LEU A 529 -5.23 3.96 -50.65
C LEU A 529 -4.98 2.43 -50.81
N GLU A 530 -5.65 1.61 -49.97
CA GLU A 530 -6.87 0.80 -50.32
C GLU A 530 -7.26 -0.24 -49.23
N HIS A 531 -8.56 -0.24 -48.87
CA HIS A 531 -9.37 -1.29 -48.20
C HIS A 531 -9.81 -2.36 -49.25
N PRO A 532 -10.40 -3.58 -48.97
CA PRO A 532 -11.58 -3.74 -48.09
C PRO A 532 -11.94 -5.16 -47.49
N SER A 533 -12.84 -5.13 -46.49
CA SER A 533 -14.05 -5.96 -46.19
C SER A 533 -14.15 -7.50 -46.26
N LEU A 534 -15.01 -8.02 -45.35
CA LEU A 534 -15.87 -9.24 -45.31
C LEU A 534 -15.43 -10.23 -44.20
N GLY A 535 -16.25 -10.77 -43.30
CA GLY A 535 -17.70 -10.78 -43.09
C GLY A 535 -18.11 -12.09 -42.36
N ASN A 536 -18.98 -11.94 -41.34
CA ASN A 536 -19.92 -12.92 -40.75
C ASN A 536 -19.53 -13.94 -39.64
N VAL A 537 -20.13 -13.68 -38.46
CA VAL A 537 -21.09 -14.52 -37.67
C VAL A 537 -20.68 -15.92 -37.21
N PHE A 538 -20.59 -16.13 -35.89
CA PHE A 538 -21.36 -17.15 -35.13
C PHE A 538 -21.35 -16.90 -33.62
N GLU A 539 -22.52 -17.04 -32.98
CA GLU A 539 -22.79 -16.94 -31.55
C GLU A 539 -22.52 -18.24 -30.76
N HIS A 540 -22.19 -18.05 -29.48
CA HIS A 540 -22.29 -18.94 -28.30
C HIS A 540 -21.47 -20.25 -28.21
N VAL A 541 -20.59 -20.34 -27.19
CA VAL A 541 -20.71 -21.23 -25.99
C VAL A 541 -19.74 -20.74 -24.90
N ALA A 542 -20.22 -20.71 -23.66
CA ALA A 542 -19.50 -20.29 -22.45
C ALA A 542 -18.32 -21.19 -22.07
N GLY A 543 -17.25 -20.58 -21.54
CA GLY A 543 -16.20 -21.29 -20.83
C GLY A 543 -15.00 -20.42 -20.51
N PHE A 544 -14.86 -20.02 -19.24
CA PHE A 544 -13.58 -19.64 -18.62
C PHE A 544 -12.68 -18.73 -19.50
N GLU A 545 -13.15 -17.54 -19.83
CA GLU A 545 -12.28 -16.54 -20.45
C GLU A 545 -11.54 -15.76 -19.37
N SER A 546 -10.23 -16.00 -19.34
CA SER A 546 -9.22 -15.14 -18.70
C SER A 546 -9.49 -13.69 -19.10
N GLN A 547 -10.04 -12.89 -18.20
CA GLN A 547 -10.20 -11.46 -18.45
C GLN A 547 -8.82 -10.85 -18.74
N GLY A 548 -8.72 -10.33 -19.96
CA GLY A 548 -7.53 -9.74 -20.54
C GLY A 548 -6.95 -8.66 -19.65
N PHE A 549 -5.63 -8.55 -19.68
CA PHE A 549 -4.89 -7.47 -19.05
C PHE A 549 -5.43 -6.11 -19.52
N ASP A 550 -5.93 -5.33 -18.57
CA ASP A 550 -6.40 -3.96 -18.72
C ASP A 550 -5.23 -3.06 -19.22
N PRO A 551 -5.39 -2.29 -20.32
CA PRO A 551 -4.35 -1.41 -20.91
C PRO A 551 -3.76 -0.37 -19.95
N MET A 552 -4.37 -0.20 -18.79
CA MET A 552 -4.04 0.83 -17.81
C MET A 552 -2.94 0.41 -16.82
N VAL A 553 -2.79 -0.89 -16.57
CA VAL A 553 -1.67 -1.48 -15.80
C VAL A 553 -0.33 -1.33 -16.56
N ALA A 554 -0.41 -1.10 -17.88
CA ALA A 554 0.75 -0.93 -18.74
C ALA A 554 1.55 0.34 -18.44
N SER A 555 0.91 1.48 -18.11
CA SER A 555 1.60 2.79 -18.10
C SER A 555 2.63 2.99 -16.97
N PHE A 556 2.54 2.21 -15.89
CA PHE A 556 3.50 2.25 -14.78
C PHE A 556 4.51 1.08 -14.80
N ALA A 557 4.12 -0.10 -15.28
CA ALA A 557 5.08 -1.12 -15.68
C ALA A 557 5.99 -0.61 -16.83
N GLU A 558 5.47 0.30 -17.65
CA GLU A 558 6.17 1.15 -18.62
C GLU A 558 6.93 2.33 -18.00
N TRP A 559 6.91 2.55 -16.68
CA TRP A 559 7.67 3.60 -15.98
C TRP A 559 8.78 3.02 -15.08
N ILE A 560 8.53 1.91 -14.39
CA ILE A 560 9.57 1.20 -13.61
C ILE A 560 10.32 0.15 -14.45
N ALA A 561 9.64 -0.57 -15.36
CA ALA A 561 10.18 -1.78 -15.97
C ALA A 561 10.33 -1.73 -17.50
N GLY A 562 10.06 -0.62 -18.20
CA GLY A 562 10.33 -0.47 -19.64
C GLY A 562 9.92 -1.67 -20.52
N ILE A 563 8.65 -2.09 -20.46
CA ILE A 563 8.04 -3.10 -21.36
C ILE A 563 6.89 -2.44 -22.11
N ASN A 564 6.95 -2.41 -23.44
CA ASN A 564 5.83 -2.00 -24.29
C ASN A 564 4.92 -3.20 -24.57
N TRP A 565 3.69 -3.18 -24.05
CA TRP A 565 2.74 -4.28 -24.16
C TRP A 565 1.87 -4.23 -25.43
N ASN A 566 1.95 -3.17 -26.25
CA ASN A 566 1.26 -3.12 -27.56
C ASN A 566 1.78 -4.18 -28.56
N GLN A 567 2.87 -4.87 -28.24
CA GLN A 567 3.42 -5.97 -29.02
C GLN A 567 2.73 -7.32 -28.74
N PHE A 568 1.83 -7.38 -27.75
CA PHE A 568 1.04 -8.57 -27.41
C PHE A 568 -0.46 -8.39 -27.69
N VAL A 569 -0.87 -7.24 -28.22
CA VAL A 569 -2.20 -7.02 -28.77
C VAL A 569 -2.18 -7.49 -30.22
N MET A 570 -2.64 -8.72 -30.47
CA MET A 570 -3.10 -9.07 -31.81
C MET A 570 -4.36 -8.24 -32.07
N PRO A 571 -4.51 -7.62 -33.25
CA PRO A 571 -5.79 -7.05 -33.64
C PRO A 571 -6.79 -8.19 -33.82
N GLU A 572 -7.93 -8.04 -33.12
CA GLU A 572 -9.20 -8.79 -33.13
C GLU A 572 -9.24 -10.20 -33.74
#